data_AF-A0A376NVZ0-F1
#
_entry.id   AF-A0A376NVZ0-F1
#
_cell.length_a   1.000
_cell.length_b   1.000
_cell.length_c   1.000
_cell.angle_alpha   90.00
_cell.angle_beta   90.00
_cell.angle_gamma   90.00
#
_symmetry.space_group_name_H-M   'P 1'
#
loop_
_entity.id
_entity.type
_entity.pdbx_description
1 polymer ?
#
loop_
_entity_poly.entity_id
_entity_poly.type
_entity_poly.pdbx_seq_one_letter_code
_entity_poly.pdbx_strand_id
1 'polypeptide(L)'
;MPSIIDRSPLMVAVSSGGTSPVLARLLREKLESLLPLHLGQVAKYAGQLRGRVKQQFTTMSERRRFWEKLFVNDRLAQSLANNDQKAITETTEQLINEPLDHRGVSGAGWCRSGRCRAADAERTATNSAGRCGGLRPSGF
;
A
#
# COMPACT_ATOMS: atom_id res chain seq x y z
N MET A 1 16.45 28.40 14.04
CA MET A 1 16.98 27.02 14.12
C MET A 1 15.81 26.05 14.06
N PRO A 2 15.76 25.11 13.10
CA PRO A 2 14.65 24.17 12.97
C PRO A 2 14.65 23.14 14.11
N SER A 3 13.49 22.59 14.41
CA SER A 3 13.33 21.43 15.29
C SER A 3 13.52 20.16 14.48
N ILE A 4 14.50 19.33 14.85
CA ILE A 4 14.85 18.11 14.13
C ILE A 4 14.42 16.90 14.95
N ILE A 5 13.78 15.94 14.28
CA ILE A 5 13.40 14.64 14.83
C ILE A 5 14.25 13.61 14.10
N ASP A 6 15.11 12.94 14.84
CA ASP A 6 15.99 11.90 14.31
C ASP A 6 15.40 10.51 14.59
N ARG A 7 15.14 9.78 13.50
CA ARG A 7 14.75 8.36 13.47
C ARG A 7 15.56 7.66 12.38
N SER A 8 16.86 7.93 12.34
CA SER A 8 17.81 7.44 11.33
C SER A 8 17.50 6.02 10.85
N PRO A 9 17.32 5.81 9.53
CA PRO A 9 17.62 6.73 8.42
C PRO A 9 16.53 7.76 8.09
N LEU A 10 15.39 7.78 8.80
CA LEU A 10 14.34 8.79 8.58
C LEU A 10 14.63 10.03 9.46
N MET A 11 14.62 11.22 8.85
CA MET A 11 14.75 12.49 9.57
C MET A 11 13.61 13.43 9.18
N VAL A 12 13.06 14.12 10.16
CA VAL A 12 12.02 15.14 9.96
C VAL A 12 12.50 16.46 10.56
N ALA A 13 12.52 17.51 9.75
CA ALA A 13 12.85 18.86 10.21
C ALA A 13 11.59 19.75 10.11
N VAL A 14 11.23 20.39 11.23
CA VAL A 14 10.12 21.32 11.33
C VAL A 14 10.68 22.73 11.53
N SER A 15 10.30 23.65 10.65
CA SER A 15 10.67 25.06 10.73
C SER A 15 9.44 25.93 10.52
N SER A 16 9.29 26.95 11.37
CA SER A 16 8.29 28.02 11.18
C SER A 16 8.89 29.26 10.52
N GLY A 17 10.11 29.21 9.98
CA GLY A 17 10.75 30.38 9.35
C GLY A 17 11.00 31.56 10.32
N GLY A 18 10.94 31.33 11.63
CA GLY A 18 11.16 32.35 12.66
C GLY A 18 9.90 33.05 13.16
N THR A 19 8.72 32.82 12.57
CA THR A 19 7.46 33.46 13.04
C THR A 19 6.95 32.91 14.36
N SER A 20 7.20 31.63 14.65
CA SER A 20 6.70 31.00 15.88
C SER A 20 7.57 29.81 16.31
N PRO A 21 8.61 30.02 17.13
CA PRO A 21 9.46 28.93 17.62
C PRO A 21 8.68 27.97 18.53
N VAL A 22 7.68 28.46 19.26
CA VAL A 22 6.80 27.65 20.11
C VAL A 22 6.00 26.64 19.29
N LEU A 23 5.46 27.05 18.13
CA LEU A 23 4.72 26.15 17.23
C LEU A 23 5.61 25.01 16.71
N ALA A 24 6.85 25.33 16.31
CA ALA A 24 7.80 24.32 15.85
C ALA A 24 8.11 23.29 16.95
N ARG A 25 8.23 23.74 18.20
CA ARG A 25 8.42 22.85 19.36
C ARG A 25 7.21 21.95 19.60
N LEU A 26 5.99 22.49 19.60
CA LEU A 26 4.77 21.72 19.83
C LEU A 26 4.55 20.65 18.74
N LEU A 27 4.86 20.98 17.49
CA LEU A 27 4.82 20.01 16.39
C LEU A 27 5.87 18.91 16.55
N ARG A 28 7.09 19.28 16.96
CA ARG A 28 8.14 18.28 17.26
C ARG A 28 7.68 17.29 18.33
N GLU A 29 7.16 17.78 19.45
CA GLU A 29 6.69 16.93 20.56
C GLU A 29 5.56 15.99 20.11
N LYS A 30 4.60 16.48 19.30
CA LYS A 30 3.55 15.64 18.71
C LYS A 30 4.13 14.58 17.78
N LEU A 31 5.04 14.95 16.88
CA LEU A 31 5.64 14.00 15.93
C LEU A 31 6.52 12.97 16.62
N GLU A 32 7.26 13.34 17.67
CA GLU A 32 8.04 12.39 18.46
C GLU A 32 7.17 11.32 19.13
N SER A 33 5.96 11.68 19.56
CA SER A 33 4.99 10.74 20.13
C SER A 33 4.35 9.82 19.10
N LEU A 34 4.21 10.28 17.85
CA LEU A 34 3.62 9.51 16.75
C LEU A 34 4.63 8.59 16.05
N LEU A 35 5.92 8.93 16.10
CA LEU A 35 6.97 8.21 15.40
C LEU A 35 7.65 7.19 16.32
N PRO A 36 7.29 5.90 16.24
CA PRO A 36 7.87 4.88 17.10
C PRO A 36 9.36 4.70 16.85
N LEU A 37 10.08 4.28 17.88
CA LEU A 37 11.55 4.19 17.87
C LEU A 37 12.08 3.15 16.86
N HIS A 38 11.32 2.08 16.62
CA HIS A 38 11.68 0.98 15.72
C HIS A 38 11.52 1.33 14.23
N LEU A 39 10.93 2.48 13.89
CA LEU A 39 10.70 2.89 12.49
C LEU A 39 12.01 2.98 11.69
N GLY A 40 13.11 3.39 12.33
CA GLY A 40 14.43 3.43 11.67
C GLY A 40 14.92 2.05 11.23
N GLN A 41 14.69 1.00 12.03
CA GLN A 41 15.06 -0.37 11.68
C GLN A 41 14.23 -0.90 10.51
N VAL A 42 12.92 -0.64 10.52
CA VAL A 42 12.01 -0.99 9.42
C VAL A 42 12.43 -0.28 8.13
N ALA A 43 12.77 1.01 8.20
CA ALA A 43 13.23 1.78 7.06
C ALA A 43 14.56 1.25 6.48
N LYS A 44 15.51 0.87 7.35
CA LYS A 44 16.77 0.25 6.92
C LYS A 44 16.53 -1.09 6.22
N TYR A 45 15.65 -1.91 6.78
CA TYR A 45 15.28 -3.21 6.20
C TYR A 45 14.54 -3.05 4.86
N ALA A 46 13.62 -2.08 4.76
CA ALA A 46 12.95 -1.71 3.52
C ALA A 46 13.94 -1.35 2.40
N GLY A 47 15.02 -0.64 2.73
CA GLY A 47 16.11 -0.35 1.78
C GLY A 47 16.74 -1.60 1.17
N GLN A 48 16.92 -2.65 1.97
CA GLN A 48 17.48 -3.93 1.53
C GLN A 48 16.48 -4.73 0.67
N LEU A 49 15.19 -4.69 1.01
CA LEU A 49 14.14 -5.39 0.29
C LEU A 49 13.77 -4.76 -1.07
N ARG A 50 14.12 -3.50 -1.31
CA ARG A 50 13.71 -2.75 -2.50
C ARG A 50 14.03 -3.45 -3.82
N GLY A 51 15.18 -4.11 -3.92
CA GLY A 51 15.57 -4.87 -5.11
C GLY A 51 14.65 -6.05 -5.37
N ARG A 52 14.34 -6.80 -4.31
CA ARG A 52 13.49 -7.99 -4.34
C ARG A 52 12.02 -7.64 -4.64
N VAL A 53 11.49 -6.59 -4.01
CA VAL A 53 10.14 -6.05 -4.28
C VAL A 53 10.00 -5.58 -5.73
N LYS A 54 11.04 -4.97 -6.30
CA LYS A 54 11.05 -4.54 -7.71
C LYS A 54 11.00 -5.72 -8.69
N GLN A 55 11.58 -6.86 -8.33
CA GLN A 55 11.55 -8.07 -9.14
C GLN A 55 10.19 -8.78 -9.05
N GLN A 56 9.58 -8.80 -7.85
CA GLN A 56 8.31 -9.47 -7.61
C GLN A 56 7.11 -8.70 -8.17
N PHE A 57 7.07 -7.37 -7.97
CA PHE A 57 5.91 -6.55 -8.34
C PHE A 57 6.20 -5.69 -9.56
N THR A 58 5.48 -5.94 -10.65
CA THR A 58 5.66 -5.21 -11.91
C THR A 58 5.06 -3.80 -11.85
N THR A 59 3.87 -3.65 -11.27
CA THR A 59 3.16 -2.36 -11.27
C THR A 59 3.63 -1.43 -10.15
N MET A 60 3.48 -0.11 -10.34
CA MET A 60 3.76 0.87 -9.28
C MET A 60 2.72 0.80 -8.15
N SER A 61 1.47 0.49 -8.49
CA SER A 61 0.36 0.41 -7.54
C SER A 61 0.54 -0.73 -6.54
N GLU A 62 0.95 -1.93 -7.01
CA GLU A 62 1.25 -3.08 -6.14
C GLU A 62 2.43 -2.78 -5.22
N ARG A 63 3.50 -2.18 -5.75
CA ARG A 63 4.65 -1.78 -4.93
C ARG A 63 4.27 -0.83 -3.81
N ARG A 64 3.44 0.18 -4.09
CA ARG A 64 2.97 1.12 -3.06
C ARG A 64 2.16 0.40 -1.98
N ARG A 65 1.22 -0.47 -2.37
CA ARG A 65 0.39 -1.25 -1.43
C ARG A 65 1.22 -2.19 -0.56
N PHE A 66 2.22 -2.84 -1.14
CA PHE A 66 3.16 -3.66 -0.39
C PHE A 66 3.87 -2.84 0.70
N TRP A 67 4.40 -1.66 0.34
CA TRP A 67 5.06 -0.79 1.32
C TRP A 67 4.12 -0.32 2.42
N GLU A 68 2.88 0.07 2.07
CA GLU A 68 1.86 0.44 3.05
C GLU A 68 1.58 -0.71 4.04
N LYS A 69 1.38 -1.94 3.55
CA LYS A 69 1.20 -3.12 4.42
C LYS A 69 2.43 -3.39 5.29
N LEU A 70 3.63 -3.30 4.73
CA LEU A 70 4.88 -3.58 5.43
C LEU A 70 5.11 -2.60 6.60
N PHE A 71 4.86 -1.30 6.40
CA PHE A 71 5.07 -0.29 7.44
C PHE A 71 4.02 -0.31 8.55
N VAL A 72 2.83 -0.86 8.29
CA VAL A 72 1.76 -1.00 9.30
C VAL A 72 1.90 -2.31 10.10
N ASN A 73 2.81 -3.21 9.71
CA ASN A 73 2.96 -4.51 10.35
C ASN A 73 3.79 -4.42 11.65
N ASP A 74 3.11 -4.35 12.79
CA ASP A 74 3.73 -4.30 14.12
C ASP A 74 4.58 -5.54 14.43
N ARG A 75 4.20 -6.71 13.91
CA ARG A 75 4.93 -7.97 14.12
C ARG A 75 6.33 -7.90 13.52
N LEU A 76 6.45 -7.40 12.29
CA LEU A 76 7.73 -7.22 11.61
C LEU A 76 8.60 -6.19 12.34
N ALA A 77 8.00 -5.09 12.79
CA ALA A 77 8.69 -4.09 13.60
C ALA A 77 9.23 -4.68 14.91
N GLN A 78 8.45 -5.51 15.60
CA GLN A 78 8.88 -6.18 16.82
C GLN A 78 9.98 -7.23 16.56
N SER A 79 9.87 -8.02 15.49
CA SER A 79 10.91 -8.99 15.12
C SER A 79 12.24 -8.31 14.77
N LEU A 80 12.18 -7.15 14.11
CA LEU A 80 13.36 -6.30 13.85
C LEU A 80 13.95 -5.74 15.14
N ALA A 81 13.12 -5.28 16.07
CA ALA A 81 13.58 -4.80 17.38
C ALA A 81 14.28 -5.90 18.19
N ASN A 82 13.80 -7.14 18.08
CA ASN A 82 14.34 -8.31 18.77
C ASN A 82 15.53 -8.97 18.03
N ASN A 83 15.91 -8.47 16.84
CA ASN A 83 16.91 -9.09 15.95
C ASN A 83 16.64 -10.57 15.61
N ASP A 84 15.38 -10.99 15.58
CA ASP A 84 15.02 -12.37 15.25
C ASP A 84 14.98 -12.59 13.74
N GLN A 85 16.11 -13.02 13.18
CA GLN A 85 16.27 -13.22 11.74
C GLN A 85 15.29 -14.23 11.14
N LYS A 86 14.90 -15.26 11.90
CA LYS A 86 13.95 -16.27 11.42
C LYS A 86 12.56 -15.64 11.27
N ALA A 87 12.09 -15.00 12.34
CA ALA A 87 10.79 -14.33 12.33
C ALA A 87 10.71 -13.20 11.28
N ILE A 88 11.80 -12.44 11.09
CA ILE A 88 11.88 -11.40 10.04
C ILE A 88 11.69 -12.02 8.67
N THR A 89 12.41 -13.10 8.37
CA THR A 89 12.36 -13.75 7.05
C THR A 89 10.98 -14.34 6.81
N GLU A 90 10.44 -15.10 7.76
CA GLU A 90 9.12 -15.71 7.65
C GLU A 90 8.01 -14.67 7.45
N THR A 91 8.02 -13.60 8.26
CA THR A 91 7.01 -12.53 8.14
C THR A 91 7.13 -11.81 6.81
N THR A 92 8.36 -11.63 6.30
CA THR A 92 8.60 -11.00 5.00
C THR A 92 8.10 -11.86 3.85
N GLU A 93 8.38 -13.17 3.86
CA GLU A 93 7.85 -14.09 2.84
C GLU A 93 6.32 -14.12 2.86
N GLN A 94 5.72 -14.13 4.06
CA GLN A 94 4.26 -14.07 4.21
C GLN A 94 3.70 -12.80 3.55
N LEU A 95 4.28 -11.63 3.84
CA LEU A 95 3.84 -10.35 3.27
C LEU A 95 4.03 -10.24 1.75
N ILE A 96 5.08 -10.89 1.21
CA ILE A 96 5.35 -10.91 -0.23
C ILE A 96 4.38 -11.84 -0.97
N ASN A 97 4.05 -12.98 -0.38
CA ASN A 97 3.19 -14.00 -0.98
C ASN A 97 1.70 -13.72 -0.76
N GLU A 98 1.34 -12.85 0.19
CA GLU A 98 -0.04 -12.49 0.45
C GLU A 98 -0.63 -11.77 -0.78
N PRO A 99 -1.80 -12.19 -1.29
CA PRO A 99 -2.44 -11.54 -2.42
C PRO A 99 -2.70 -10.07 -2.09
N LEU A 100 -2.08 -9.17 -2.84
CA LEU A 100 -2.34 -7.74 -2.76
C LEU A 100 -3.68 -7.48 -3.46
N ASP A 101 -4.75 -7.47 -2.68
CA ASP A 101 -6.13 -7.25 -3.14
C ASP A 101 -6.18 -6.21 -4.26
N HIS A 102 -6.51 -6.64 -5.48
CA HIS A 102 -6.65 -5.77 -6.66
C HIS A 102 -7.96 -4.98 -6.61
N ARG A 103 -8.33 -4.43 -5.44
CA ARG A 103 -9.36 -3.39 -5.39
C ARG A 103 -8.78 -2.17 -6.06
N GLY A 104 -8.88 -2.14 -7.38
CA GLY A 104 -8.40 -1.07 -8.23
C GLY A 104 -8.86 0.24 -7.62
N VAL A 105 -7.92 1.17 -7.49
CA VAL A 105 -8.28 2.58 -7.43
C VAL A 105 -8.69 2.95 -8.86
N SER A 106 -9.78 2.36 -9.33
CA SER A 106 -10.48 2.76 -10.55
C SER A 106 -11.30 3.96 -10.16
N GLY A 107 -10.66 5.14 -10.16
CA GLY A 107 -11.32 6.42 -9.88
C GLY A 107 -11.93 6.50 -8.49
N ALA A 108 -11.21 7.12 -7.55
CA ALA A 108 -11.87 7.79 -6.43
C ALA A 108 -12.70 8.95 -7.01
N GLY A 109 -13.88 8.61 -7.55
CA GLY A 109 -14.98 9.52 -7.71
C GLY A 109 -15.29 10.06 -6.32
N TRP A 110 -15.05 11.35 -6.16
CA TRP A 110 -15.55 12.11 -5.05
C TRP A 110 -17.08 11.96 -5.01
N CYS A 111 -17.61 11.03 -4.21
CA CYS A 111 -19.00 11.08 -3.77
C CYS A 111 -19.12 12.13 -2.66
N ARG A 112 -19.05 13.41 -3.05
CA ARG A 112 -19.63 14.49 -2.24
C ARG A 112 -21.16 14.38 -2.40
N SER A 113 -21.85 14.20 -1.29
CA SER A 113 -23.32 14.19 -1.16
C SER A 113 -24.09 13.12 -1.96
N GLY A 114 -24.27 11.94 -1.35
CA GLY A 114 -25.61 11.35 -1.23
C GLY A 114 -26.33 10.80 -2.46
N ARG A 115 -25.66 10.36 -3.53
CA ARG A 115 -26.28 9.52 -4.58
C ARG A 115 -25.24 8.68 -5.34
N CYS A 116 -25.16 7.39 -5.05
CA CYS A 116 -24.48 6.41 -5.89
C CYS A 116 -25.38 6.06 -7.09
N ARG A 117 -24.92 6.31 -8.32
CA ARG A 117 -25.49 5.64 -9.50
C ARG A 117 -24.66 4.40 -9.79
N ALA A 118 -25.30 3.24 -9.81
CA ALA A 118 -24.75 2.03 -10.40
C ALA A 118 -24.59 2.28 -11.90
N ALA A 119 -23.39 2.03 -12.43
CA ALA A 119 -23.12 1.99 -13.86
C ALA A 119 -22.62 0.58 -14.20
N ASP A 120 -23.59 -0.24 -14.60
CA ASP A 120 -23.58 -1.23 -15.67
C ASP A 120 -22.39 -2.19 -15.80
N ALA A 121 -22.65 -3.40 -15.31
CA ALA A 121 -22.13 -4.63 -15.87
C ALA A 121 -22.75 -4.89 -17.26
N GLU A 122 -22.09 -5.76 -18.04
CA GLU A 122 -22.56 -6.41 -19.28
C GLU A 122 -22.28 -5.69 -20.62
N ARG A 123 -21.20 -6.12 -21.30
CA ARG A 123 -21.20 -6.52 -22.73
C ARG A 123 -19.78 -6.79 -23.25
N THR A 124 -19.37 -8.06 -23.22
CA THR A 124 -18.55 -8.66 -24.28
C THR A 124 -18.91 -10.15 -24.36
N ALA A 125 -20.11 -10.40 -24.88
CA ALA A 125 -20.48 -11.70 -25.39
C ALA A 125 -19.68 -11.96 -26.67
N THR A 126 -18.54 -12.61 -26.54
CA THR A 126 -17.87 -13.30 -27.65
C THR A 126 -18.65 -14.60 -27.87
N ASN A 127 -19.68 -14.57 -28.73
CA ASN A 127 -20.34 -15.80 -29.17
C ASN A 127 -20.05 -16.05 -30.64
N SER A 128 -19.19 -17.05 -30.84
CA SER A 128 -18.96 -17.81 -32.05
C SER A 128 -20.26 -18.19 -32.74
N ALA A 129 -20.42 -17.74 -34.00
CA ALA A 129 -21.41 -18.26 -34.92
C ALA A 129 -21.03 -19.69 -35.32
N GLY A 130 -21.48 -20.66 -34.52
CA GLY A 130 -21.38 -22.09 -34.78
C GLY A 130 -22.78 -22.71 -34.81
N ARG A 131 -23.26 -23.01 -36.03
CA ARG A 131 -24.08 -24.18 -36.36
C ARG A 131 -25.38 -24.37 -35.54
N CYS A 132 -26.48 -23.75 -35.97
CA CYS A 132 -27.83 -24.24 -35.69
C CYS A 132 -28.32 -25.06 -36.89
N GLY A 133 -28.42 -26.38 -36.69
CA GLY A 133 -29.13 -27.28 -37.58
C GLY A 133 -30.64 -27.26 -37.32
N GLY A 134 -31.39 -27.80 -38.27
CA GLY A 134 -32.71 -28.37 -38.03
C GLY A 134 -33.90 -27.47 -38.34
N LEU A 135 -34.17 -27.25 -39.63
CA LEU A 135 -35.52 -26.92 -40.11
C LEU A 135 -35.82 -27.78 -41.36
N ARG A 136 -36.64 -28.81 -41.18
CA ARG A 136 -37.40 -29.47 -42.24
C ARG A 136 -38.89 -29.30 -41.91
N PRO A 137 -39.69 -28.67 -42.76
CA PRO A 137 -41.14 -28.80 -42.71
C PRO A 137 -41.68 -29.66 -43.85
N SER A 138 -42.90 -30.18 -43.63
CA SER A 138 -43.87 -30.76 -44.59
C SER A 138 -43.46 -32.09 -45.25
N GLY A 139 -44.29 -33.15 -45.29
CA GLY A 139 -45.75 -33.24 -45.27
C GLY A 139 -46.19 -33.92 -46.57
N PHE A 140 -46.89 -35.07 -46.44
CA PHE A 140 -47.26 -36.09 -47.45
C PHE A 140 -46.22 -37.15 -47.79
#